data_AF-A0A6H1PB25-F1
#
_entry.id   AF-A0A6H1PB25-F1
#
_cell.length_a   1.000
_cell.length_b   1.000
_cell.length_c   1.000
_cell.angle_alpha   90.00
_cell.angle_beta   90.00
_cell.angle_gamma   90.00
#
_symmetry.space_group_name_H-M   'P 1'
#
loop_
_entity.id
_entity.type
_entity.pdbx_description
1 polymer ?
#
loop_
_entity_poly.entity_id
_entity_poly.type
_entity_poly.pdbx_seq_one_letter_code
_entity_poly.pdbx_strand_id
1 'polypeptide(L)'
;MIMKKLTPPHRLFLTQILKIRLILGHSKYQEIEKDLAKRWAGYWGEIALANYVKELPHDKYLIFHDLQLQYNGIHFQIDTLLLSQNYILIIEAKNIAGTLTFDNVFKQLIRTHDGN
;
A
#
# COMPACT_ATOMS: atom_id res chain seq x y z
N MET A 1 17.28 -10.82 1.09
CA MET A 1 17.37 -10.38 2.48
C MET A 1 16.45 -9.17 2.66
N ILE A 2 15.60 -9.19 3.69
CA ILE A 2 14.76 -8.03 4.03
C ILE A 2 15.56 -7.07 4.88
N MET A 3 15.82 -5.88 4.34
CA MET A 3 16.61 -4.83 4.99
C MET A 3 15.73 -3.84 5.77
N LYS A 4 14.54 -3.52 5.26
CA LYS A 4 13.50 -2.74 5.96
C LYS A 4 12.19 -3.52 5.93
N LYS A 5 11.71 -3.92 7.10
CA LYS A 5 10.43 -4.64 7.25
C LYS A 5 9.25 -3.69 7.02
N LEU A 6 8.17 -4.23 6.50
CA LEU A 6 6.89 -3.53 6.42
C LEU A 6 6.30 -3.37 7.84
N THR A 7 5.85 -2.17 8.18
CA THR A 7 5.19 -1.87 9.44
C THR A 7 3.88 -1.15 9.17
N PRO A 8 2.83 -1.32 10.01
CA PRO A 8 1.58 -0.61 9.79
C PRO A 8 1.79 0.92 9.88
N PRO A 9 1.17 1.71 8.97
CA PRO A 9 1.30 3.16 8.99
C PRO A 9 0.79 3.77 10.28
N HIS A 10 1.51 4.74 10.87
CA HIS A 10 1.07 5.42 12.10
C HIS A 10 -0.34 6.01 11.98
N ARG A 11 -0.67 6.57 10.80
CA ARG A 11 -1.98 7.16 10.56
C ARG A 11 -3.12 6.14 10.58
N LEU A 12 -2.86 4.87 10.25
CA LEU A 12 -3.82 3.78 10.40
C LEU A 12 -4.22 3.62 11.88
N PHE A 13 -3.21 3.53 12.76
CA PHE A 13 -3.44 3.41 14.21
C PHE A 13 -4.15 4.62 14.79
N LEU A 14 -3.73 5.83 14.40
CA LEU A 14 -4.36 7.07 14.88
C LEU A 14 -5.84 7.14 14.46
N THR A 15 -6.19 6.79 13.22
CA THR A 15 -7.59 6.75 12.77
C THR A 15 -8.39 5.68 13.52
N GLN A 16 -7.79 4.51 13.81
CA GLN A 16 -8.45 3.47 14.59
C GLN A 16 -8.75 3.91 16.03
N ILE A 17 -7.78 4.56 16.68
CA ILE A 17 -7.96 5.11 18.03
C ILE A 17 -9.03 6.21 18.01
N LEU A 18 -9.00 7.08 17.00
CA LEU A 18 -9.99 8.14 16.84
C LEU A 18 -11.40 7.54 16.70
N LYS A 19 -11.58 6.48 15.90
CA LYS A 19 -12.86 5.78 15.75
C LYS A 19 -13.40 5.30 17.10
N ILE A 20 -12.55 4.70 17.93
CA ILE A 20 -12.92 4.15 19.25
C ILE A 20 -13.28 5.26 20.25
N ARG A 21 -12.66 6.43 20.14
CA ARG A 21 -12.86 7.55 21.09
C ARG A 21 -13.98 8.52 20.71
N LEU A 22 -14.63 8.34 19.57
CA LEU A 22 -15.75 9.19 19.17
C LEU A 22 -16.97 8.93 20.06
N ILE A 23 -17.65 10.02 20.42
CA ILE A 23 -18.95 9.97 21.10
C ILE A 23 -19.96 9.30 20.16
N LEU A 24 -20.87 8.51 20.73
CA LEU A 24 -21.98 7.91 19.99
C LEU A 24 -22.80 9.00 19.27
N GLY A 25 -23.07 8.79 17.98
CA GLY A 25 -23.81 9.75 17.15
C GLY A 25 -22.99 10.94 16.63
N HIS A 26 -21.67 10.95 16.81
CA HIS A 26 -20.82 12.00 16.26
C HIS A 26 -20.93 12.06 14.72
N SER A 27 -21.17 13.25 14.17
CA SER A 27 -21.43 13.46 12.74
C SER A 27 -20.35 12.90 11.81
N LYS A 28 -19.09 12.94 12.24
CA LYS A 28 -17.93 12.41 11.47
C LYS A 28 -17.69 10.91 11.58
N TYR A 29 -18.50 10.14 12.31
CA TYR A 29 -18.25 8.71 12.50
C TYR A 29 -18.13 7.96 11.17
N GLN A 30 -19.08 8.18 10.26
CA GLN A 30 -19.09 7.53 8.94
C GLN A 30 -17.89 7.94 8.08
N GLU A 31 -17.44 9.19 8.17
CA GLU A 31 -16.26 9.67 7.44
C GLU A 31 -14.99 8.95 7.93
N ILE A 32 -14.83 8.86 9.26
CA ILE A 32 -13.69 8.22 9.90
C ILE A 32 -13.69 6.71 9.63
N GLU A 33 -14.85 6.08 9.62
CA GLU A 33 -15.00 4.66 9.25
C GLU A 33 -14.58 4.40 7.80
N LYS A 34 -15.02 5.25 6.86
CA LYS A 34 -14.61 5.15 5.44
C LYS A 34 -13.10 5.37 5.27
N ASP A 35 -12.53 6.37 5.96
CA ASP A 35 -11.07 6.62 5.95
C ASP A 35 -10.30 5.41 6.52
N LEU A 36 -10.76 4.85 7.64
CA LEU A 36 -10.15 3.67 8.24
C LEU A 36 -10.17 2.46 7.30
N ALA A 37 -11.33 2.18 6.67
CA ALA A 37 -11.46 1.10 5.70
C ALA A 37 -10.51 1.29 4.50
N LYS A 38 -10.42 2.52 3.97
CA LYS A 38 -9.49 2.85 2.87
C LYS A 38 -8.02 2.62 3.27
N ARG A 39 -7.63 3.01 4.48
CA ARG A 39 -6.26 2.79 4.98
C ARG A 39 -5.93 1.32 5.16
N TRP A 40 -6.86 0.54 5.71
CA TRP A 40 -6.70 -0.91 5.82
C TRP A 40 -6.56 -1.56 4.45
N ALA A 41 -7.39 -1.18 3.48
CA ALA A 41 -7.26 -1.68 2.11
C ALA A 41 -5.88 -1.38 1.51
N GLY A 42 -5.36 -0.16 1.68
CA GLY A 42 -4.00 0.19 1.25
C GLY A 42 -2.94 -0.71 1.90
N TYR A 43 -2.96 -0.79 3.23
CA TYR A 43 -1.98 -1.59 3.98
C TYR A 43 -2.07 -3.10 3.67
N TRP A 44 -3.25 -3.64 3.42
CA TRP A 44 -3.40 -5.03 2.96
C TRP A 44 -2.78 -5.27 1.60
N GLY A 45 -2.85 -4.28 0.69
CA GLY A 45 -2.14 -4.36 -0.60
C GLY A 45 -0.62 -4.46 -0.41
N GLU A 46 -0.07 -3.63 0.47
CA GLU A 46 1.36 -3.67 0.82
C GLU A 46 1.76 -5.00 1.49
N ILE A 47 0.93 -5.53 2.41
CA ILE A 47 1.16 -6.84 3.03
C ILE A 47 1.18 -7.95 1.97
N ALA A 48 0.21 -7.96 1.05
CA ALA A 48 0.14 -8.94 -0.01
C ALA A 48 1.41 -8.90 -0.87
N LEU A 49 1.85 -7.71 -1.28
CA LEU A 49 3.10 -7.53 -2.02
C LEU A 49 4.31 -8.01 -1.21
N ALA A 50 4.41 -7.66 0.07
CA ALA A 50 5.50 -8.08 0.94
C ALA A 50 5.59 -9.61 1.08
N ASN A 51 4.44 -10.30 1.11
CA ASN A 51 4.41 -11.76 1.13
C ASN A 51 4.96 -12.37 -0.16
N TYR A 52 4.57 -11.88 -1.34
CA TYR A 52 5.12 -12.35 -2.61
C TYR A 52 6.63 -12.11 -2.71
N VAL A 53 7.07 -10.91 -2.32
CA VAL A 53 8.48 -10.51 -2.40
C VAL A 53 9.36 -11.31 -1.42
N LYS A 54 8.79 -11.73 -0.28
CA LYS A 54 9.49 -12.60 0.68
C LYS A 54 9.85 -13.98 0.10
N GLU A 55 9.16 -14.44 -0.93
CA GLU A 55 9.46 -15.73 -1.58
C GLU A 55 10.66 -15.65 -2.55
N LEU A 56 11.16 -14.44 -2.85
CA LEU A 56 12.30 -14.26 -3.75
C LEU A 56 13.63 -14.75 -3.11
N PRO A 57 14.59 -15.24 -3.93
CA PRO A 57 15.90 -15.68 -3.47
C PRO A 57 16.61 -14.62 -2.62
N HIS A 58 16.80 -14.93 -1.33
CA HIS A 58 17.27 -13.95 -0.36
C HIS A 58 18.74 -13.54 -0.53
N ASP A 59 19.53 -14.35 -1.21
CA ASP A 59 20.93 -14.09 -1.59
C ASP A 59 21.05 -13.05 -2.72
N LYS A 60 20.02 -12.92 -3.56
CA LYS A 60 20.06 -12.06 -4.76
C LYS A 60 19.48 -10.67 -4.57
N TYR A 61 18.58 -10.50 -3.61
CA TYR A 61 17.79 -9.28 -3.45
C TYR A 61 17.92 -8.67 -2.08
N LEU A 62 18.16 -7.36 -2.01
CA LEU A 62 17.93 -6.55 -0.82
C LEU A 62 16.56 -5.89 -0.95
N ILE A 63 15.70 -6.15 0.02
CA ILE A 63 14.28 -5.75 -0.01
C ILE A 63 14.05 -4.66 1.03
N PHE A 64 13.49 -3.52 0.61
CA PHE A 64 13.09 -2.43 1.49
C PHE A 64 11.62 -2.11 1.28
N HIS A 65 10.80 -2.23 2.33
CA HIS A 65 9.39 -1.85 2.30
C HIS A 65 9.18 -0.45 2.86
N ASP A 66 8.22 0.30 2.32
CA ASP A 66 7.81 1.65 2.79
C ASP A 66 9.03 2.59 2.93
N LEU A 67 9.89 2.62 1.92
CA LEU A 67 11.14 3.39 1.98
C LEU A 67 10.85 4.87 1.75
N GLN A 68 11.00 5.68 2.80
CA GLN A 68 10.87 7.13 2.72
C GLN A 68 12.23 7.77 2.43
N LEU A 69 12.32 8.51 1.34
CA LEU A 69 13.51 9.21 0.90
C LEU A 69 13.23 10.71 0.74
N GLN A 70 14.29 11.49 0.71
CA GLN A 70 14.23 12.91 0.42
C GLN A 70 15.23 13.23 -0.70
N TYR A 71 14.78 13.97 -1.70
CA TYR A 71 15.64 14.46 -2.77
C TYR A 71 15.24 15.90 -3.13
N ASN A 72 16.20 16.81 -3.15
CA ASN A 72 15.98 18.24 -3.41
C ASN A 72 14.85 18.86 -2.55
N GLY A 73 14.78 18.49 -1.28
CA GLY A 73 13.75 18.97 -0.35
C GLY A 73 12.39 18.27 -0.48
N ILE A 74 12.19 17.41 -1.48
CA ILE A 74 10.93 16.69 -1.70
C ILE A 74 11.01 15.31 -1.06
N HIS A 75 10.05 15.01 -0.19
CA HIS A 75 9.88 13.68 0.38
C HIS A 75 9.00 12.81 -0.51
N PHE A 76 9.40 11.57 -0.71
CA PHE A 76 8.63 10.56 -1.42
C PHE A 76 8.79 9.19 -0.78
N GLN A 77 7.78 8.35 -0.99
CA GLN A 77 7.74 6.99 -0.48
C GLN A 77 7.83 6.01 -1.66
N ILE A 78 8.57 4.92 -1.46
CA ILE A 78 8.58 3.76 -2.34
C ILE A 78 7.97 2.60 -1.56
N ASP A 79 6.85 2.05 -2.03
CA ASP A 79 6.16 0.95 -1.36
C ASP A 79 7.06 -0.28 -1.18
N THR A 80 7.73 -0.73 -2.24
CA THR A 80 8.76 -1.75 -2.15
C THR A 80 9.88 -1.51 -3.16
N LEU A 81 11.11 -1.44 -2.64
CA LEU A 81 12.34 -1.36 -3.43
C LEU A 81 13.07 -2.71 -3.39
N LEU A 82 13.30 -3.28 -4.57
CA LEU A 82 14.16 -4.44 -4.78
C LEU A 82 15.48 -3.99 -5.38
N LEU A 83 16.56 -4.18 -4.62
CA LEU A 83 17.90 -3.95 -5.10
C LEU A 83 18.59 -5.29 -5.37
N SER A 84 19.19 -5.42 -6.54
CA SER A 84 20.05 -6.55 -6.91
C SER A 84 21.37 -6.02 -7.46
N GLN A 85 22.32 -6.92 -7.76
CA GLN A 85 23.57 -6.54 -8.42
C GLN A 85 23.37 -5.98 -9.84
N ASN A 86 22.24 -6.32 -10.49
CA ASN A 86 22.03 -6.05 -11.91
C ASN A 86 21.05 -4.91 -12.17
N TYR A 87 20.10 -4.69 -11.25
CA TYR A 87 19.04 -3.70 -11.42
C TYR A 87 18.43 -3.25 -10.10
N ILE A 88 17.73 -2.12 -10.19
CA ILE A 88 16.88 -1.55 -9.16
C ILE A 88 15.43 -1.64 -9.67
N LEU A 89 14.54 -2.29 -8.91
CA LEU A 89 13.13 -2.41 -9.25
C LEU A 89 12.28 -1.77 -8.16
N ILE A 90 11.46 -0.80 -8.57
CA ILE A 90 10.45 -0.13 -7.75
C ILE A 90 9.11 -0.80 -8.04
N ILE A 91 8.42 -1.22 -6.98
CA ILE A 91 7.09 -1.83 -7.07
C ILE A 91 6.12 -1.01 -6.24
N GLU A 92 5.01 -0.61 -6.86
CA GLU A 92 3.89 0.10 -6.23
C GLU A 92 2.74 -0.87 -6.01
N ALA A 93 2.17 -0.90 -4.80
CA ALA A 93 1.02 -1.75 -4.48
C ALA A 93 -0.29 -0.99 -4.72
N LYS A 94 -1.18 -1.53 -5.56
CA LYS A 94 -2.53 -1.01 -5.73
C LYS A 94 -3.57 -2.06 -5.37
N ASN A 95 -4.19 -1.91 -4.21
CA ASN A 95 -5.33 -2.74 -3.82
C ASN A 95 -6.64 -2.15 -4.36
N ILE A 96 -7.10 -2.67 -5.50
CA ILE A 96 -8.28 -2.17 -6.20
C ILE A 96 -9.35 -3.27 -6.21
N ALA A 97 -10.51 -2.98 -5.64
CA ALA A 97 -11.65 -3.91 -5.65
C ALA A 97 -12.34 -3.96 -7.03
N GLY A 98 -12.98 -5.08 -7.35
CA GLY A 98 -13.60 -5.31 -8.66
C GLY A 98 -12.62 -5.93 -9.65
N THR A 99 -13.05 -6.04 -10.90
CA THR A 99 -12.26 -6.66 -11.96
C THR A 99 -11.49 -5.59 -12.73
N LEU A 100 -10.20 -5.83 -12.94
CA LEU A 100 -9.33 -4.94 -13.71
C LEU A 100 -9.07 -5.56 -15.09
N THR A 101 -9.39 -4.80 -16.13
CA THR A 101 -9.13 -5.17 -17.52
C THR A 101 -8.11 -4.20 -18.11
N PHE A 102 -6.98 -4.74 -18.58
CA PHE A 102 -5.98 -3.98 -19.31
C PHE A 102 -6.34 -3.98 -20.79
N ASP A 103 -6.81 -2.84 -21.27
CA ASP A 103 -7.15 -2.65 -22.66
C ASP A 103 -5.91 -2.13 -23.41
N ASN A 104 -5.28 -3.05 -24.13
CA ASN A 104 -4.06 -2.78 -24.88
C ASN A 104 -4.29 -1.96 -26.15
N VAL A 105 -5.53 -1.83 -26.62
CA VAL A 105 -5.88 -1.04 -27.82
C VAL A 105 -5.90 0.44 -27.46
N PHE A 106 -6.68 0.80 -26.44
CA PHE A 106 -6.82 2.19 -25.99
C PHE A 106 -5.84 2.59 -24.88
N LYS A 107 -4.96 1.66 -24.45
CA LYS A 107 -3.95 1.86 -23.39
C LYS A 107 -4.56 2.34 -22.07
N GLN A 108 -5.67 1.72 -21.68
CA GLN A 108 -6.44 2.09 -20.50
C GLN A 108 -6.59 0.92 -19.53
N LEU A 109 -6.66 1.24 -18.25
CA LEU A 109 -7.03 0.31 -17.19
C LEU A 109 -8.51 0.51 -16.87
N ILE A 110 -9.34 -0.44 -17.28
CA ILE A 110 -10.77 -0.43 -17.01
C ILE A 110 -11.01 -1.16 -15.70
N ARG A 111 -11.77 -0.53 -14.80
CA ARG A 111 -12.23 -1.14 -13.56
C ARG A 111 -13.73 -1.38 -13.66
N THR A 112 -14.16 -2.62 -13.62
CA THR A 112 -15.58 -2.98 -13.52
C THR A 112 -15.90 -3.37 -12.08
N HIS A 113 -16.99 -2.82 -11.57
CA HIS A 113 -17.60 -3.28 -10.34
C HIS A 113 -18.74 -4.21 -10.73
N ASP A 114 -18.67 -5.48 -10.34
CA ASP A 114 -19.84 -6.35 -10.39
C ASP A 114 -20.79 -5.86 -9.28
N GLY A 115 -21.61 -4.88 -9.65
CA GLY A 115 -22.59 -4.28 -8.77
C GLY A 115 -23.75 -5.21 -8.53
N ASN A 116 -24.04 -5.45 -7.25
CA ASN A 116 -25.30 -4.97 -6.71
C ASN A 116 -25.10 -3.54 -6.20
#